data_AF-U6DER7-F1
#
_entry.id   AF-U6DER7-F1
#
_cell.length_a   1.000
_cell.length_b   1.000
_cell.length_c   1.000
_cell.angle_alpha   90.00
_cell.angle_beta   90.00
_cell.angle_gamma   90.00
#
_symmetry.space_group_name_H-M   'P 1'
#
loop_
_entity.id
_entity.type
_entity.pdbx_description
1 polymer ?
#
loop_
_entity_poly.entity_id
_entity_poly.type
_entity_poly.pdbx_seq_one_letter_code
_entity_poly.pdbx_strand_id
1 'polypeptide(L)'
;TRCLSERAPHLVQDARMLFGASAGALHGVALLSGISLDIITEILMDIARSARSRKIGIFHPAFNLGRRLRNDLQTYLPDDIHRLISGKMCISLTRVSDGENVLVSDFQSKEEVVDALLCSSFIPFFCGIIPPSFRGVRYMDGGLSDNVPFFDAKTTITVSPFYGEYDICPKVKSTNFLHVDLTKLSLRLCSENVYLLIRTLFPPDLKV
;
A
#
# COMPACT_ATOMS: atom_id res chain seq x y z
N THR A 1 -3.32 8.69 9.36
CA THR A 1 -2.41 9.72 9.88
C THR A 1 -3.07 10.90 10.57
N ARG A 2 -4.36 11.23 10.31
CA ARG A 2 -5.07 12.34 10.98
C ARG A 2 -4.90 12.42 12.51
N CYS A 3 -5.06 11.31 13.22
CA CYS A 3 -4.86 11.26 14.67
C CYS A 3 -3.43 11.64 15.08
N LEU A 4 -2.40 11.18 14.36
CA LEU A 4 -1.01 11.57 14.60
C LEU A 4 -0.79 13.05 14.30
N SER A 5 -1.32 13.55 13.18
CA SER A 5 -1.22 14.98 12.85
C SER A 5 -1.89 15.90 13.88
N GLU A 6 -3.00 15.46 14.50
CA GLU A 6 -3.70 16.23 15.54
C GLU A 6 -3.07 16.10 16.94
N ARG A 7 -2.56 14.91 17.30
CA ARG A 7 -2.11 14.60 18.66
C ARG A 7 -0.58 14.67 18.85
N ALA A 8 0.17 14.41 17.78
CA ALA A 8 1.64 14.35 17.78
C ALA A 8 2.20 14.76 16.40
N PRO A 9 1.96 16.00 15.94
CA PRO A 9 2.31 16.44 14.59
C PRO A 9 3.81 16.31 14.28
N HIS A 10 4.68 16.48 15.28
CA HIS A 10 6.13 16.32 15.18
C HIS A 10 6.53 14.92 14.66
N LEU A 11 5.79 13.86 15.02
CA LEU A 11 6.09 12.50 14.53
C LEU A 11 5.88 12.34 13.03
N VAL A 12 5.07 13.20 12.42
CA VAL A 12 4.78 13.19 10.98
C VAL A 12 5.62 14.24 10.25
N GLN A 13 5.74 15.43 10.82
CA GLN A 13 6.47 16.57 10.21
C GLN A 13 7.98 16.38 10.25
N ASP A 14 8.51 15.84 11.35
CA ASP A 14 9.95 15.65 11.56
C ASP A 14 10.41 14.25 11.11
N ALA A 15 9.49 13.42 10.61
CA ALA A 15 9.82 12.12 10.06
C ALA A 15 10.79 12.31 8.88
N ARG A 16 12.03 11.83 9.06
CA ARG A 16 13.05 11.87 8.00
C ARG A 16 12.59 11.16 6.73
N MET A 17 11.90 10.03 6.91
CA MET A 17 11.47 9.17 5.81
C MET A 17 10.23 8.40 6.19
N LEU A 18 9.33 8.22 5.22
CA LEU A 18 8.18 7.34 5.29
C LEU A 18 8.45 6.08 4.47
N PHE A 19 7.90 4.96 4.92
CA PHE A 19 8.01 3.67 4.26
C PHE A 19 6.60 3.13 4.00
N GLY A 20 6.41 2.49 2.85
CA GLY A 20 5.13 1.88 2.56
C GLY A 20 5.16 0.89 1.41
N ALA A 21 4.25 -0.06 1.49
CA ALA A 21 3.85 -0.94 0.40
C ALA A 21 2.36 -0.70 0.10
N SER A 22 1.94 -0.88 -1.16
CA SER A 22 0.53 -0.88 -1.54
C SER A 22 -0.22 0.38 -1.06
N ALA A 23 -1.36 0.21 -0.38
CA ALA A 23 -2.12 1.29 0.25
C ALA A 23 -1.28 2.18 1.19
N GLY A 24 -0.29 1.62 1.88
CA GLY A 24 0.65 2.38 2.72
C GLY A 24 1.54 3.31 1.88
N ALA A 25 1.99 2.84 0.71
CA ALA A 25 2.77 3.68 -0.21
C ALA A 25 1.92 4.81 -0.80
N LEU A 26 0.70 4.50 -1.26
CA LEU A 26 -0.26 5.48 -1.75
C LEU A 26 -0.55 6.55 -0.69
N HIS A 27 -0.77 6.13 0.55
CA HIS A 27 -1.03 7.03 1.66
C HIS A 27 0.18 7.91 2.00
N GLY A 28 1.39 7.35 2.03
CA GLY A 28 2.63 8.10 2.29
C GLY A 28 2.90 9.17 1.23
N VAL A 29 2.74 8.84 -0.06
CA VAL A 29 2.89 9.80 -1.15
C VAL A 29 1.83 10.90 -1.08
N ALA A 30 0.58 10.54 -0.82
CA ALA A 30 -0.49 11.52 -0.70
C ALA A 30 -0.28 12.47 0.50
N LEU A 31 0.24 11.95 1.61
CA LEU A 31 0.60 12.75 2.78
C LEU A 31 1.73 13.76 2.46
N LEU A 32 2.80 13.30 1.81
CA LEU A 32 3.95 14.17 1.46
C LEU A 32 3.64 15.19 0.37
N SER A 33 2.66 14.90 -0.50
CA SER A 33 2.19 15.83 -1.54
C SER A 33 1.18 16.85 -1.05
N GLY A 34 0.73 16.75 0.21
CA GLY A 34 -0.29 17.64 0.75
C GLY A 34 -1.68 17.40 0.16
N ILE A 35 -1.92 16.25 -0.49
CA ILE A 35 -3.24 15.87 -0.98
C ILE A 35 -4.16 15.67 0.23
N SER A 36 -5.36 16.24 0.17
CA SER A 36 -6.32 16.12 1.24
C SER A 36 -6.71 14.66 1.47
N LEU A 37 -6.89 14.28 2.74
CA LEU A 37 -7.35 12.94 3.10
C LEU A 37 -8.70 12.61 2.46
N ASP A 38 -9.50 13.63 2.14
CA ASP A 38 -10.79 13.48 1.47
C ASP A 38 -10.63 12.91 0.06
N ILE A 39 -9.66 13.41 -0.72
CA ILE A 39 -9.35 12.87 -2.07
C ILE A 39 -8.85 11.43 -1.97
N ILE A 40 -7.97 11.12 -1.01
CA ILE A 40 -7.50 9.74 -0.79
C ILE A 40 -8.68 8.82 -0.46
N THR A 41 -9.58 9.29 0.40
CA THR A 41 -10.77 8.54 0.81
C THR A 41 -11.70 8.32 -0.37
N GLU A 42 -11.88 9.33 -1.22
CA GLU A 42 -12.67 9.24 -2.45
C GLU A 42 -12.08 8.18 -3.39
N ILE A 43 -10.77 8.25 -3.71
CA ILE A 43 -10.08 7.24 -4.54
C ILE A 43 -10.28 5.84 -3.96
N LEU A 44 -10.10 5.65 -2.65
CA LEU A 44 -10.28 4.35 -1.99
C LEU A 44 -11.73 3.87 -2.03
N MET A 45 -12.70 4.74 -1.75
CA MET A 45 -14.14 4.43 -1.81
C MET A 45 -14.55 4.05 -3.22
N ASP A 46 -13.99 4.74 -4.20
CA ASP A 46 -14.25 4.52 -5.60
C ASP A 46 -13.65 3.19 -6.07
N ILE A 47 -12.43 2.84 -5.66
CA ILE A 47 -11.84 1.52 -5.88
C ILE A 47 -12.74 0.44 -5.26
N ALA A 48 -13.17 0.62 -4.01
CA ALA A 48 -14.05 -0.32 -3.32
C ALA A 48 -15.43 -0.44 -4.00
N ARG A 49 -16.01 0.65 -4.50
CA ARG A 49 -17.27 0.65 -5.26
C ARG A 49 -17.11 -0.09 -6.58
N SER A 50 -16.02 0.17 -7.31
CA SER A 50 -15.72 -0.53 -8.55
C SER A 50 -15.56 -2.04 -8.33
N ALA A 51 -14.84 -2.46 -7.27
CA ALA A 51 -14.69 -3.86 -6.89
C ALA A 51 -16.03 -4.55 -6.57
N ARG A 52 -16.99 -3.83 -5.94
CA ARG A 52 -18.31 -4.36 -5.57
C ARG A 52 -19.32 -4.42 -6.73
N SER A 53 -19.27 -3.47 -7.65
CA SER A 53 -20.39 -3.19 -8.58
C SER A 53 -20.68 -4.22 -9.68
N ARG A 54 -19.94 -5.33 -9.82
CA ARG A 54 -20.07 -6.20 -11.03
C ARG A 54 -20.09 -7.71 -10.73
N LYS A 55 -21.13 -8.38 -11.26
CA LYS A 55 -21.48 -9.81 -11.07
C LYS A 55 -20.43 -10.85 -11.55
N ILE A 56 -19.36 -10.44 -12.24
CA ILE A 56 -18.25 -11.33 -12.66
C ILE A 56 -16.96 -11.07 -11.84
N GLY A 57 -17.02 -10.16 -10.86
CA GLY A 57 -15.92 -9.88 -9.94
C GLY A 57 -14.63 -9.42 -10.64
N ILE A 58 -13.50 -9.72 -9.99
CA ILE A 58 -12.12 -9.33 -10.34
C ILE A 58 -11.60 -9.86 -11.68
N PHE A 59 -12.34 -10.76 -12.35
CA PHE A 59 -11.91 -11.42 -13.60
C PHE A 59 -12.45 -10.73 -14.87
N HIS A 60 -13.16 -9.61 -14.73
CA HIS A 60 -13.73 -8.92 -15.89
C HIS A 60 -12.65 -8.15 -16.69
N PRO A 61 -12.47 -8.40 -18.00
CA PRO A 61 -11.40 -7.79 -18.81
C PRO A 61 -11.49 -6.25 -18.97
N ALA A 62 -12.64 -5.65 -18.69
CA ALA A 62 -12.80 -4.18 -18.62
C ALA A 62 -12.47 -3.57 -17.24
N PHE A 63 -12.19 -4.38 -16.22
CA PHE A 63 -11.77 -3.95 -14.89
C PHE A 63 -10.25 -3.81 -14.85
N ASN A 64 -9.73 -2.76 -15.48
CA ASN A 64 -8.30 -2.46 -15.38
C ASN A 64 -8.09 -1.52 -14.18
N LEU A 65 -8.11 -2.08 -12.97
CA LEU A 65 -7.87 -1.34 -11.73
C LEU A 65 -6.57 -0.52 -11.82
N GLY A 66 -5.54 -1.09 -12.45
CA GLY A 66 -4.28 -0.40 -12.74
C GLY A 66 -4.45 0.84 -13.64
N ARG A 67 -5.25 0.77 -14.71
CA ARG A 67 -5.53 1.94 -15.57
C ARG A 67 -6.27 3.03 -14.81
N ARG A 68 -7.26 2.65 -14.00
CA ARG A 68 -8.02 3.62 -13.20
C ARG A 68 -7.13 4.29 -12.16
N LEU A 69 -6.38 3.49 -11.39
CA LEU A 69 -5.42 4.00 -10.43
C LEU A 69 -4.38 4.90 -11.10
N ARG A 70 -3.89 4.54 -12.30
CA ARG A 70 -2.98 5.41 -13.07
C ARG A 70 -3.62 6.77 -13.36
N ASN A 71 -4.84 6.78 -13.88
CA ASN A 71 -5.54 8.02 -14.22
C ASN A 71 -5.77 8.90 -12.98
N ASP A 72 -6.19 8.29 -11.87
CA ASP A 72 -6.42 9.01 -10.61
C ASP A 72 -5.10 9.60 -10.10
N LEU A 73 -4.01 8.81 -10.06
CA LEU A 73 -2.70 9.30 -9.65
C LEU A 73 -2.16 10.40 -10.57
N GLN A 74 -2.34 10.29 -11.89
CA GLN A 74 -1.95 11.35 -12.82
C GLN A 74 -2.77 12.62 -12.63
N THR A 75 -4.04 12.51 -12.25
CA THR A 75 -4.94 13.64 -12.04
C THR A 75 -4.64 14.37 -10.72
N TYR A 76 -4.46 13.62 -9.64
CA TYR A 76 -4.38 14.19 -8.29
C TYR A 76 -2.94 14.47 -7.82
N LEU A 77 -1.93 13.78 -8.34
CA LEU A 77 -0.54 14.07 -7.96
C LEU A 77 -0.06 15.37 -8.65
N PRO A 78 0.67 16.23 -7.94
CA PRO A 78 1.30 17.40 -8.53
C PRO A 78 2.41 17.00 -9.51
N ASP A 79 2.69 17.85 -10.51
CA ASP A 79 3.67 17.53 -11.57
C ASP A 79 5.11 17.38 -11.05
N ASP A 80 5.43 18.06 -9.95
CA ASP A 80 6.73 17.98 -9.27
C ASP A 80 6.79 16.92 -8.15
N ILE A 81 5.80 16.00 -8.08
CA ILE A 81 5.69 14.99 -7.01
C ILE A 81 6.99 14.23 -6.74
N HIS A 82 7.72 13.87 -7.80
CA HIS A 82 9.00 13.18 -7.71
C HIS A 82 10.01 13.95 -6.84
N ARG A 83 10.07 15.27 -6.96
CA ARG A 83 10.93 16.13 -6.14
C ARG A 83 10.47 16.21 -4.68
N LEU A 84 9.16 16.17 -4.45
CA LEU A 84 8.58 16.26 -3.11
C LEU A 84 8.86 14.99 -2.29
N ILE A 85 8.84 13.82 -2.93
CA ILE A 85 8.93 12.53 -2.24
C ILE A 85 10.31 11.87 -2.30
N SER A 86 11.17 12.21 -3.27
CA SER A 86 12.51 11.62 -3.36
C SER A 86 13.33 11.89 -2.09
N GLY A 87 13.92 10.84 -1.54
CA GLY A 87 14.66 10.87 -0.28
C GLY A 87 13.79 11.01 0.97
N LYS A 88 12.46 11.13 0.84
CA LYS A 88 11.50 11.23 1.95
C LYS A 88 10.48 10.08 1.97
N MET A 89 10.31 9.38 0.85
CA MET A 89 9.44 8.21 0.73
C MET A 89 10.24 7.02 0.23
N CYS A 90 9.96 5.86 0.78
CA CYS A 90 10.48 4.59 0.31
C CYS A 90 9.32 3.66 -0.04
N ILE A 91 9.21 3.31 -1.31
CA ILE A 91 8.16 2.45 -1.85
C ILE A 91 8.71 1.02 -1.96
N SER A 92 8.06 0.08 -1.29
CA SER A 92 8.34 -1.35 -1.37
C SER A 92 7.70 -1.97 -2.61
N LEU A 93 8.49 -2.74 -3.35
CA LEU A 93 8.11 -3.46 -4.57
C LEU A 93 8.57 -4.92 -4.46
N THR A 94 7.76 -5.87 -4.93
CA THR A 94 8.19 -7.27 -5.05
C THR A 94 8.58 -7.55 -6.49
N ARG A 95 9.85 -7.88 -6.75
CA ARG A 95 10.33 -8.15 -8.11
C ARG A 95 9.84 -9.51 -8.60
N VAL A 96 9.28 -9.55 -9.80
CA VAL A 96 8.63 -10.76 -10.36
C VAL A 96 9.61 -11.90 -10.60
N SER A 97 10.85 -11.59 -11.00
CA SER A 97 11.81 -12.60 -11.45
C SER A 97 12.35 -13.51 -10.34
N ASP A 98 12.46 -12.99 -9.13
CA ASP A 98 13.12 -13.64 -7.99
C ASP A 98 12.32 -13.52 -6.67
N GLY A 99 11.22 -12.76 -6.65
CA GLY A 99 10.41 -12.53 -5.46
C GLY A 99 11.08 -11.58 -4.44
N GLU A 100 12.22 -11.00 -4.76
CA GLU A 100 12.96 -10.15 -3.82
C GLU A 100 12.29 -8.80 -3.62
N ASN A 101 12.41 -8.28 -2.40
CA ASN A 101 11.92 -6.94 -2.07
C ASN A 101 12.91 -5.88 -2.59
N VAL A 102 12.38 -4.84 -3.24
CA VAL A 102 13.12 -3.69 -3.72
C VAL A 102 12.50 -2.43 -3.16
N LEU A 103 13.32 -1.69 -2.43
CA LEU A 103 12.98 -0.41 -1.83
C LEU A 103 13.43 0.74 -2.75
N VAL A 104 12.48 1.54 -3.22
CA VAL A 104 12.74 2.67 -4.13
C VAL A 104 12.44 3.98 -3.42
N SER A 105 13.44 4.86 -3.36
CA SER A 105 13.32 6.18 -2.72
C SER A 105 13.75 7.36 -3.59
N ASP A 106 14.19 7.10 -4.82
CA ASP A 106 14.63 8.12 -5.78
C ASP A 106 13.78 8.05 -7.05
N PHE A 107 13.31 9.21 -7.51
CA PHE A 107 12.35 9.36 -8.60
C PHE A 107 12.73 10.56 -9.47
N GLN A 108 12.71 10.37 -10.78
CA GLN A 108 13.13 11.39 -11.74
C GLN A 108 11.95 12.11 -12.42
N SER A 109 10.73 11.59 -12.29
CA SER A 109 9.54 12.18 -12.89
C SER A 109 8.25 11.74 -12.19
N LYS A 110 7.16 12.48 -12.42
CA LYS A 110 5.81 12.07 -11.97
C LYS A 110 5.44 10.68 -12.48
N GLU A 111 5.78 10.35 -13.72
CA GLU A 111 5.52 9.03 -14.29
C GLU A 111 6.26 7.91 -13.56
N GLU A 112 7.53 8.13 -13.14
CA GLU A 112 8.24 7.15 -12.32
C GLU A 112 7.55 6.90 -10.97
N VAL A 113 7.01 7.94 -10.32
CA VAL A 113 6.24 7.80 -9.07
C VAL A 113 4.96 7.00 -9.30
N VAL A 114 4.23 7.32 -10.37
CA VAL A 114 3.00 6.62 -10.74
C VAL A 114 3.28 5.15 -11.04
N ASP A 115 4.32 4.85 -11.83
CA ASP A 115 4.70 3.48 -12.15
C ASP A 115 5.11 2.69 -10.90
N ALA A 116 5.89 3.29 -10.00
CA ALA A 116 6.26 2.66 -8.73
C ALA A 116 5.03 2.37 -7.85
N LEU A 117 4.09 3.30 -7.73
CA LEU A 117 2.85 3.09 -6.96
C LEU A 117 1.95 2.02 -7.57
N LEU A 118 1.85 1.98 -8.91
CA LEU A 118 1.12 0.94 -9.63
C LEU A 118 1.73 -0.43 -9.40
N CYS A 119 3.05 -0.55 -9.49
CA CYS A 119 3.79 -1.76 -9.15
C CYS A 119 3.54 -2.18 -7.70
N SER A 120 3.71 -1.25 -6.75
CA SER A 120 3.55 -1.49 -5.31
C SER A 120 2.12 -1.89 -4.90
N SER A 121 1.12 -1.60 -5.74
CA SER A 121 -0.30 -1.91 -5.49
C SER A 121 -0.85 -3.02 -6.41
N PHE A 122 -0.01 -3.66 -7.22
CA PHE A 122 -0.43 -4.69 -8.16
C PHE A 122 -0.52 -6.06 -7.47
N ILE A 123 -1.73 -6.43 -7.05
CA ILE A 123 -2.01 -7.77 -6.53
C ILE A 123 -2.29 -8.71 -7.72
N PRO A 124 -1.47 -9.75 -7.95
CA PRO A 124 -1.68 -10.69 -9.06
C PRO A 124 -3.06 -11.34 -9.03
N PHE A 125 -3.63 -11.56 -10.21
CA PHE A 125 -4.98 -12.10 -10.43
C PHE A 125 -6.15 -11.19 -9.95
N PHE A 126 -5.90 -10.30 -8.99
CA PHE A 126 -6.88 -9.32 -8.53
C PHE A 126 -6.87 -8.03 -9.38
N CYS A 127 -5.68 -7.50 -9.65
CA CYS A 127 -5.49 -6.28 -10.45
C CYS A 127 -5.32 -6.57 -11.96
N GLY A 128 -5.03 -7.83 -12.32
CA GLY A 128 -4.79 -8.29 -13.68
C GLY A 128 -3.79 -9.45 -13.74
N ILE A 129 -3.44 -9.86 -14.97
CA ILE A 129 -2.50 -10.97 -15.22
C ILE A 129 -1.08 -10.46 -15.51
N ILE A 130 -0.96 -9.32 -16.19
CA ILE A 130 0.33 -8.77 -16.62
C ILE A 130 0.78 -7.73 -15.60
N PRO A 131 1.87 -7.97 -14.83
CA PRO A 131 2.38 -6.99 -13.88
C PRO A 131 2.93 -5.75 -14.59
N PRO A 132 2.73 -4.55 -14.02
CA PRO A 132 3.34 -3.32 -14.53
C PRO A 132 4.86 -3.35 -14.38
N SER A 133 5.52 -2.44 -15.08
CA SER A 133 6.97 -2.28 -15.04
C SER A 133 7.38 -0.94 -14.46
N PHE A 134 8.44 -0.96 -13.66
CA PHE A 134 9.15 0.22 -13.20
C PHE A 134 10.61 0.09 -13.66
N ARG A 135 11.13 1.13 -14.34
CA ARG A 135 12.50 1.13 -14.93
C ARG A 135 12.82 -0.13 -15.76
N GLY A 136 11.84 -0.59 -16.54
CA GLY A 136 11.98 -1.77 -17.42
C GLY A 136 11.90 -3.13 -16.71
N VAL A 137 11.77 -3.17 -15.38
CA VAL A 137 11.64 -4.41 -14.60
C VAL A 137 10.20 -4.57 -14.12
N ARG A 138 9.68 -5.81 -14.13
CA ARG A 138 8.31 -6.11 -13.66
C ARG A 138 8.26 -6.33 -12.16
N TYR A 139 7.25 -5.73 -11.54
CA TYR A 139 7.03 -5.79 -10.10
C TYR A 139 5.56 -6.06 -9.77
N MET A 140 5.34 -6.57 -8.57
CA MET A 140 4.04 -6.78 -7.95
C MET A 140 3.98 -6.06 -6.60
N ASP A 141 2.82 -6.15 -5.95
CA ASP A 141 2.54 -5.52 -4.67
C ASP A 141 3.65 -5.79 -3.66
N GLY A 142 4.24 -4.73 -3.11
CA GLY A 142 5.39 -4.83 -2.22
C GLY A 142 5.07 -5.59 -0.94
N GLY A 143 3.80 -5.61 -0.53
CA GLY A 143 3.33 -6.33 0.64
C GLY A 143 3.41 -7.83 0.49
N LEU A 144 3.62 -8.36 -0.72
CA LEU A 144 3.86 -9.79 -0.95
C LEU A 144 5.22 -10.26 -0.43
N SER A 145 6.24 -9.38 -0.44
CA SER A 145 7.57 -9.70 0.08
C SER A 145 7.93 -8.93 1.35
N ASP A 146 7.47 -7.69 1.52
CA ASP A 146 7.61 -6.93 2.76
C ASP A 146 6.48 -5.91 2.92
N ASN A 147 5.57 -6.23 3.84
CA ASN A 147 4.37 -5.44 4.11
C ASN A 147 4.61 -4.26 5.04
N VAL A 148 5.68 -4.29 5.85
CA VAL A 148 6.04 -3.20 6.75
C VAL A 148 7.55 -2.95 6.62
N PRO A 149 7.98 -2.36 5.49
CA PRO A 149 9.40 -2.06 5.30
C PRO A 149 9.88 -1.03 6.32
N PHE A 150 10.99 -1.30 7.00
CA PHE A 150 11.67 -0.34 7.87
C PHE A 150 13.19 -0.58 7.86
N PHE A 151 13.97 0.46 8.15
CA PHE A 151 15.43 0.35 8.26
C PHE A 151 15.91 0.05 9.69
N ASP A 152 15.37 0.74 10.69
CA ASP A 152 15.77 0.60 12.09
C ASP A 152 14.53 0.62 13.00
N ALA A 153 14.27 -0.51 13.66
CA ALA A 153 13.14 -0.67 14.56
C ALA A 153 13.21 0.26 15.79
N LYS A 154 14.39 0.77 16.17
CA LYS A 154 14.52 1.66 17.34
C LYS A 154 14.04 3.09 17.07
N THR A 155 14.02 3.49 15.81
CA THR A 155 13.73 4.87 15.39
C THR A 155 12.54 4.97 14.44
N THR A 156 11.91 3.83 14.11
CA THR A 156 10.77 3.76 13.21
C THR A 156 9.50 3.42 13.98
N ILE A 157 8.44 4.20 13.79
CA ILE A 157 7.10 3.86 14.26
C ILE A 157 6.42 3.00 13.19
N THR A 158 6.11 1.76 13.54
CA THR A 158 5.46 0.80 12.66
C THR A 158 3.94 0.86 12.78
N VAL A 159 3.26 0.86 11.63
CA VAL A 159 1.78 0.92 11.57
C VAL A 159 1.28 -0.20 10.69
N SER A 160 0.36 -1.02 11.21
CA SER A 160 -0.24 -2.13 10.45
C SER A 160 -1.74 -2.24 10.70
N PRO A 161 -2.56 -2.45 9.65
CA PRO A 161 -3.97 -2.76 9.82
C PRO A 161 -4.21 -4.22 10.28
N PHE A 162 -3.16 -5.05 10.33
CA PHE A 162 -3.22 -6.45 10.74
C PHE A 162 -2.74 -6.62 12.18
N TYR A 163 -3.22 -7.66 12.85
CA TYR A 163 -2.74 -8.05 14.17
C TYR A 163 -1.27 -8.47 14.11
N GLY A 164 -0.47 -7.99 15.05
CA GLY A 164 0.97 -8.27 15.08
C GLY A 164 1.68 -7.60 16.25
N GLU A 165 3.00 -7.50 16.14
CA GLU A 165 3.87 -6.76 17.06
C GLU A 165 4.36 -5.47 16.39
N TYR A 166 3.42 -4.61 16.03
CA TYR A 166 3.69 -3.28 15.50
C TYR A 166 3.31 -2.23 16.56
N ASP A 167 3.94 -1.05 16.51
CA ASP A 167 3.69 0.03 17.47
C ASP A 167 2.23 0.48 17.45
N ILE A 168 1.65 0.55 16.24
CA ILE A 168 0.24 0.88 16.01
C ILE A 168 -0.41 -0.22 15.17
N CYS A 169 -1.08 -1.15 15.83
CA CYS A 169 -1.90 -2.17 15.19
C CYS A 169 -3.07 -2.62 16.08
N PRO A 170 -4.09 -3.33 15.53
CA PRO A 170 -5.08 -4.01 16.35
C PRO A 170 -4.42 -4.96 17.36
N LYS A 171 -4.90 -4.94 18.61
CA LYS A 171 -4.44 -5.84 19.68
C LYS A 171 -5.36 -7.05 19.78
N VAL A 172 -4.78 -8.25 19.77
CA VAL A 172 -5.53 -9.51 19.90
C VAL A 172 -5.96 -9.69 21.36
N LYS A 173 -7.13 -10.31 21.60
CA LYS A 173 -7.61 -10.69 22.94
C LYS A 173 -7.22 -12.12 23.36
N SER A 174 -6.63 -12.93 22.48
CA SER A 174 -6.39 -14.38 22.65
C SER A 174 -4.93 -14.74 22.30
N THR A 175 -4.36 -15.74 23.00
CA THR A 175 -2.92 -16.07 23.05
C THR A 175 -2.49 -17.27 22.20
N ASN A 176 -3.35 -17.81 21.33
CA ASN A 176 -2.97 -18.94 20.47
C ASN A 176 -2.32 -18.44 19.16
N PHE A 177 -1.02 -18.22 19.20
CA PHE A 177 -0.23 -17.81 18.03
C PHE A 177 0.63 -18.97 17.54
N LEU A 178 0.34 -19.47 16.34
CA LEU A 178 1.32 -20.23 15.56
C LEU A 178 2.10 -19.22 14.72
N HIS A 179 3.36 -19.00 15.05
CA HIS A 179 4.26 -18.19 14.23
C HIS A 179 4.74 -19.07 13.08
N VAL A 180 4.25 -18.81 11.87
CA VAL A 180 4.69 -19.52 10.67
C VAL A 180 5.26 -18.48 9.72
N ASP A 181 6.58 -18.47 9.59
CA ASP A 181 7.30 -17.69 8.57
C ASP A 181 7.18 -18.40 7.21
N LEU A 182 6.03 -18.27 6.56
CA LEU A 182 5.93 -18.58 5.14
C LEU A 182 6.39 -17.35 4.35
N THR A 183 7.68 -17.36 3.97
CA THR A 183 8.30 -16.50 2.94
C THR A 183 8.12 -14.99 3.14
N LYS A 184 8.93 -14.35 4.01
CA LYS A 184 9.12 -12.88 4.23
C LYS A 184 7.85 -12.01 4.40
N LEU A 185 6.66 -12.57 4.22
CA LEU A 185 5.37 -12.01 4.51
C LEU A 185 5.18 -12.10 6.03
N SER A 186 5.55 -11.06 6.77
CA SER A 186 5.39 -10.98 8.22
C SER A 186 3.92 -10.86 8.68
N LEU A 187 2.98 -11.42 7.92
CA LEU A 187 1.61 -11.61 8.34
C LEU A 187 1.57 -12.80 9.29
N ARG A 188 1.43 -12.55 10.60
CA ARG A 188 1.11 -13.62 11.55
C ARG A 188 -0.16 -14.30 11.06
N LEU A 189 -0.06 -15.57 10.67
CA LEU A 189 -1.17 -16.39 10.20
C LEU A 189 -2.08 -16.76 11.38
N CYS A 190 -2.83 -15.79 11.89
CA CYS A 190 -3.98 -16.04 12.76
C CYS A 190 -5.28 -15.96 11.96
N SER A 191 -6.31 -16.66 12.41
CA SER A 191 -7.63 -16.68 11.76
C SER A 191 -8.21 -15.27 11.63
N GLU A 192 -7.89 -14.37 12.56
CA GLU A 192 -8.29 -12.97 12.52
C GLU A 192 -7.59 -12.19 11.40
N ASN A 193 -6.29 -12.42 11.16
CA ASN A 193 -5.57 -11.79 10.05
C ASN A 193 -6.03 -12.36 8.70
N VAL A 194 -6.30 -13.66 8.62
CA VAL A 194 -6.91 -14.27 7.42
C VAL A 194 -8.29 -13.65 7.16
N TYR A 195 -9.10 -13.47 8.20
CA TYR A 195 -10.39 -12.79 8.11
C TYR A 195 -10.26 -11.34 7.64
N LEU A 196 -9.30 -10.57 8.17
CA LEU A 196 -9.02 -9.20 7.74
C LEU A 196 -8.54 -9.14 6.29
N LEU A 197 -7.67 -10.07 5.88
CA LEU A 197 -7.18 -10.16 4.51
C LEU A 197 -8.31 -10.47 3.53
N ILE A 198 -9.17 -11.45 3.85
CA ILE A 198 -10.36 -11.78 3.06
C ILE A 198 -11.28 -10.56 2.96
N ARG A 199 -11.52 -9.82 4.06
CA ARG A 199 -12.33 -8.60 4.03
C ARG A 199 -11.70 -7.45 3.25
N THR A 200 -10.38 -7.40 3.18
CA THR A 200 -9.65 -6.38 2.41
C THR A 200 -9.77 -6.65 0.91
N LEU A 201 -9.62 -7.91 0.51
CA LEU A 201 -9.75 -8.33 -0.89
C LEU A 201 -11.22 -8.39 -1.35
N PHE A 202 -12.13 -8.80 -0.46
CA PHE A 202 -13.55 -8.96 -0.72
C PHE A 202 -14.36 -8.13 0.30
N PRO A 203 -14.44 -6.80 0.10
CA PRO A 203 -15.18 -5.94 1.01
C PRO A 203 -16.66 -6.34 1.04
N PRO A 204 -17.26 -6.54 2.23
CA PRO A 204 -18.65 -6.92 2.35
C PRO A 204 -19.59 -5.81 1.85
N ASP A 205 -20.82 -6.17 1.50
CA ASP A 205 -21.86 -5.20 1.18
C ASP A 205 -22.06 -4.24 2.36
N LEU A 206 -22.18 -2.94 2.04
CA LEU A 206 -22.54 -1.94 3.03
C LEU A 206 -23.93 -2.31 3.55
N LYS A 207 -24.02 -2.66 4.84
CA LYS A 207 -25.31 -2.75 5.51
C LYS A 207 -25.90 -1.33 5.53
N VAL A 208 -26.91 -1.11 4.70
CA VAL A 208 -27.80 0.06 4.73
C VAL A 208 -28.63 0.00 6.00
#